data_AF-A0A7C6EMM6-F1
#
_entry.id   AF-A0A7C6EMM6-F1
#
_cell.length_a   1.000
_cell.length_b   1.000
_cell.length_c   1.000
_cell.angle_alpha   90.00
_cell.angle_beta   90.00
_cell.angle_gamma   90.00
#
_symmetry.space_group_name_H-M   'P 1'
#
loop_
_entity.id
_entity.type
_entity.pdbx_description
1 polymer ?
#
loop_
_entity_poly.entity_id
_entity_poly.type
_entity_poly.pdbx_seq_one_letter_code
_entity_poly.pdbx_strand_id
1 'polypeptide(L)'
;MLKVMSSRFELMREVLTQLSRGNPDILGSAIVSEDGLVIASALPEGYDDQRVSAVTAALSSIANRAAQQIALGEVRRMMLFAEKGGAILCSGK
;
A
#
# COMPACT_ATOMS: atom_id res chain seq x y z
N MET A 1 1.22 20.01 -28.89
CA MET A 1 0.63 19.77 -27.55
C MET A 1 1.77 19.35 -26.63
N LEU A 2 2.28 20.27 -25.80
CA LEU A 2 3.40 19.96 -24.90
C LEU A 2 2.93 18.91 -23.88
N LYS A 3 3.60 17.76 -23.85
CA LYS A 3 3.50 16.80 -22.75
C LYS A 3 4.08 17.48 -21.53
N VAL A 4 3.21 18.02 -20.66
CA VAL A 4 3.64 18.49 -19.34
C VAL A 4 4.32 17.31 -18.67
N MET A 5 5.56 17.50 -18.25
CA MET A 5 6.35 16.46 -17.62
C MET A 5 5.79 16.28 -16.20
N SER A 6 4.88 15.32 -16.03
CA SER A 6 4.26 15.02 -14.74
C SER A 6 5.34 14.66 -13.73
N SER A 7 5.23 15.19 -12.51
CA SER A 7 6.14 14.81 -11.43
C SER A 7 6.00 13.31 -11.15
N ARG A 8 7.06 12.67 -10.62
CA ARG A 8 6.97 11.24 -10.24
C ARG A 8 5.82 10.97 -9.28
N PHE A 9 5.56 11.92 -8.37
CA PHE A 9 4.45 11.86 -7.43
C PHE A 9 3.09 11.85 -8.13
N GLU A 10 2.88 12.74 -9.11
CA GLU A 10 1.66 12.76 -9.92
C GLU A 10 1.47 11.46 -10.69
N LEU A 11 2.55 10.92 -11.28
CA LEU A 11 2.49 9.65 -11.99
C LEU A 11 2.10 8.49 -11.06
N MET A 12 2.68 8.43 -9.85
CA MET A 12 2.31 7.43 -8.84
C MET A 12 0.83 7.54 -8.48
N ARG A 13 0.35 8.75 -8.18
CA ARG A 13 -1.06 8.98 -7.82
C ARG A 13 -2.01 8.63 -8.95
N GLU A 14 -1.62 8.93 -10.20
CA GLU A 14 -2.40 8.55 -11.37
C GLU A 14 -2.51 7.02 -11.49
N VAL A 15 -1.40 6.29 -11.36
CA VAL A 15 -1.40 4.81 -11.39
C VAL A 15 -2.30 4.23 -10.28
N LEU A 16 -2.19 4.75 -9.05
CA LEU A 16 -3.02 4.31 -7.92
C LEU A 16 -4.51 4.58 -8.15
N THR A 17 -4.84 5.71 -8.78
CA THR A 17 -6.22 6.06 -9.13
C THR A 17 -6.75 5.16 -10.26
N GLN A 18 -5.92 4.82 -11.25
CA GLN A 18 -6.33 3.90 -12.32
C GLN A 18 -6.53 2.47 -11.79
N LEU A 19 -5.78 2.08 -10.75
CA LEU A 19 -5.93 0.77 -10.13
C LEU A 19 -7.33 0.58 -9.54
N SER A 20 -7.86 1.56 -8.79
CA SER A 20 -9.23 1.48 -8.26
C SER A 20 -10.29 1.69 -9.33
N ARG A 21 -10.07 2.57 -10.32
CA ARG A 21 -11.01 2.77 -11.44
C ARG A 21 -11.18 1.54 -12.34
N GLY A 22 -10.11 0.82 -12.60
CA GLY A 22 -10.11 -0.37 -13.46
C GLY A 22 -10.59 -1.65 -12.76
N ASN A 23 -10.70 -1.64 -11.42
CA ASN A 23 -11.00 -2.82 -10.62
C ASN A 23 -12.04 -2.46 -9.55
N PRO A 24 -13.34 -2.77 -9.76
CA PRO A 24 -14.41 -2.34 -8.86
C PRO A 24 -14.30 -2.91 -7.44
N ASP A 25 -13.55 -4.00 -7.25
CA ASP A 25 -13.30 -4.61 -5.94
C ASP A 25 -12.17 -3.92 -5.14
N ILE A 26 -11.43 -2.99 -5.77
CA ILE A 26 -10.35 -2.24 -5.10
C ILE A 26 -10.89 -0.88 -4.67
N LEU A 27 -11.11 -0.72 -3.35
CA LEU A 27 -11.58 0.54 -2.77
C LEU A 27 -10.53 1.65 -2.86
N GLY A 28 -9.26 1.33 -2.68
CA GLY A 28 -8.17 2.30 -2.73
C GLY A 28 -6.81 1.65 -2.63
N SER A 29 -5.77 2.46 -2.81
CA SER A 29 -4.39 1.99 -2.78
C SER A 29 -3.45 3.08 -2.27
N ALA A 30 -2.32 2.66 -1.70
CA ALA A 30 -1.30 3.56 -1.19
C ALA A 30 0.10 2.94 -1.36
N ILE A 31 1.09 3.80 -1.56
CA ILE A 31 2.51 3.49 -1.51
C ILE A 31 3.06 4.09 -0.22
N VAL A 32 3.64 3.24 0.61
CA VAL A 32 4.21 3.60 1.90
C VAL A 32 5.69 3.21 1.94
N SER A 33 6.51 4.00 2.62
CA SER A 33 7.90 3.64 2.89
C SER A 33 7.99 2.56 3.95
N GLU A 34 9.15 1.91 4.05
CA GLU A 34 9.44 0.94 5.12
C GLU A 34 9.34 1.57 6.52
N ASP A 35 9.59 2.89 6.60
CA ASP A 35 9.52 3.68 7.84
C ASP A 35 8.09 4.15 8.17
N GLY A 36 7.10 3.81 7.34
CA GLY A 36 5.71 4.20 7.54
C GLY A 36 5.38 5.63 7.11
N LEU A 37 6.09 6.20 6.14
CA LEU A 37 5.71 7.47 5.50
C LEU A 37 4.89 7.21 4.23
N VAL A 38 3.82 7.98 4.06
CA VAL A 38 2.99 7.93 2.85
C VAL A 38 3.72 8.61 1.71
N ILE A 39 3.98 7.88 0.63
CA ILE A 39 4.63 8.40 -0.59
C ILE A 39 3.59 8.89 -1.59
N ALA A 40 2.52 8.12 -1.80
CA ALA A 40 1.38 8.48 -2.63
C ALA A 40 0.16 7.63 -2.23
N SER A 41 -1.06 8.16 -2.40
CA SER A 41 -2.30 7.46 -2.08
C SER A 41 -3.41 7.81 -3.06
N ALA A 42 -4.32 6.87 -3.23
CA ALA A 42 -5.64 7.04 -3.84
C ALA A 42 -6.65 6.28 -2.95
N LEU A 43 -6.69 6.65 -1.67
CA LEU A 43 -7.64 6.10 -0.70
C LEU A 43 -8.96 6.89 -0.75
N PRO A 44 -10.12 6.26 -0.48
CA PRO A 44 -11.41 6.95 -0.44
C PRO A 44 -11.46 8.04 0.63
N GLU A 45 -12.41 8.96 0.50
CA GLU A 45 -12.73 9.90 1.57
C GLU A 45 -13.09 9.17 2.88
N GLY A 46 -12.64 9.73 4.00
CA GLY A 46 -12.82 9.13 5.33
C GLY A 46 -11.73 8.13 5.73
N TYR A 47 -10.82 7.76 4.83
CA TYR A 47 -9.60 7.04 5.19
C TYR A 47 -8.50 8.02 5.60
N ASP A 48 -7.71 7.59 6.59
CA ASP A 48 -6.56 8.35 7.09
C ASP A 48 -5.28 7.68 6.59
N ASP A 49 -4.62 8.34 5.65
CA ASP A 49 -3.37 7.88 5.05
C ASP A 49 -2.28 7.60 6.10
N GLN A 50 -2.17 8.46 7.12
CA GLN A 50 -1.18 8.27 8.19
C GLN A 50 -1.50 7.04 9.02
N ARG A 51 -2.78 6.81 9.32
CA ARG A 51 -3.23 5.60 10.02
C ARG A 51 -2.96 4.33 9.21
N VAL A 52 -3.31 4.33 7.92
CA VAL A 52 -3.04 3.19 7.01
C VAL A 52 -1.54 2.90 6.98
N SER A 53 -0.71 3.94 6.83
CA SER A 53 0.74 3.80 6.81
C SER A 53 1.31 3.23 8.11
N ALA A 54 0.91 3.78 9.26
CA ALA A 54 1.37 3.30 10.56
C ALA A 54 0.99 1.83 10.82
N VAL A 55 -0.26 1.44 10.49
CA VAL A 55 -0.73 0.06 10.66
C VAL A 55 0.03 -0.91 9.76
N THR A 56 0.22 -0.56 8.48
CA THR A 56 0.92 -1.44 7.51
C THR A 56 2.40 -1.61 7.86
N ALA A 57 3.08 -0.56 8.33
CA ALA A 57 4.46 -0.63 8.82
C ALA A 57 4.57 -1.54 10.05
N ALA A 58 3.66 -1.39 11.02
CA ALA A 58 3.62 -2.23 12.21
C ALA A 58 3.39 -3.71 11.86
N LEU A 59 2.43 -4.01 10.99
CA LEU A 59 2.14 -5.37 10.53
C LEU A 59 3.33 -5.99 9.79
N SER A 60 3.98 -5.24 8.91
CA SER A 60 5.17 -5.71 8.19
C SER A 60 6.32 -6.02 9.14
N SER A 61 6.51 -5.17 10.16
CA SER A 61 7.52 -5.38 11.21
C SER A 61 7.26 -6.68 12.00
N ILE A 62 6.01 -6.93 12.38
CA ILE A 62 5.61 -8.15 13.10
C ILE A 62 5.77 -9.38 12.21
N ALA A 63 5.26 -9.33 10.98
CA ALA A 63 5.30 -10.47 10.05
C ALA A 63 6.74 -10.87 9.68
N ASN A 64 7.62 -9.90 9.42
CA ASN A 64 9.03 -10.17 9.15
C ASN A 64 9.74 -10.80 10.36
N ARG A 65 9.48 -10.32 11.58
CA ARG A 65 10.00 -10.97 12.79
C ARG A 65 9.49 -12.40 12.93
N ALA A 66 8.19 -12.62 12.72
CA ALA A 66 7.61 -13.96 12.80
C ALA A 66 8.25 -14.91 11.77
N ALA A 67 8.35 -14.49 10.51
CA ALA A 67 8.95 -15.28 9.43
C ALA A 67 10.41 -15.68 9.73
N GLN A 68 11.20 -14.76 10.33
CA GLN A 68 12.56 -15.04 10.79
C GLN A 68 12.59 -16.12 11.88
N GLN A 69 11.71 -16.05 12.88
CA GLN A 69 11.68 -17.00 14.01
C GLN A 69 11.38 -18.44 13.59
N ILE A 70 10.65 -18.63 12.49
CA ILE A 70 10.30 -19.96 11.95
C ILE A 70 11.04 -20.28 10.64
N ALA A 71 12.16 -19.61 10.38
CA ALA A 71 13.05 -19.86 9.23
C ALA A 71 12.37 -19.79 7.85
N LEU A 72 11.37 -18.93 7.67
CA LEU A 72 10.69 -18.68 6.39
C LEU A 72 11.37 -17.60 5.52
N GLY A 73 12.28 -16.79 6.09
CA GLY A 73 12.96 -15.71 5.37
C GLY A 73 12.17 -14.39 5.36
N GLU A 74 12.26 -13.64 4.25
CA GLU A 74 11.61 -12.32 4.11
C GLU A 74 10.16 -12.41 3.63
N VAL A 75 9.28 -11.60 4.22
CA VAL A 75 7.88 -11.52 3.79
C VAL A 75 7.78 -10.72 2.48
N ARG A 76 7.33 -11.37 1.40
CA ARG A 76 7.09 -10.72 0.10
C ARG A 76 5.70 -10.13 -0.05
N ARG A 77 4.69 -10.79 0.54
CA ARG A 77 3.28 -10.40 0.45
C ARG A 77 2.53 -10.85 1.69
N MET A 78 1.60 -10.01 2.14
CA MET A 78 0.60 -10.35 3.15
C MET A 78 -0.80 -10.11 2.61
N MET A 79 -1.75 -10.95 3.00
CA MET A 79 -3.16 -10.77 2.71
C MET A 79 -3.92 -10.76 4.03
N LEU A 80 -4.69 -9.70 4.25
CA LEU A 80 -5.58 -9.53 5.39
C LEU A 80 -7.02 -9.64 4.90
N PHE A 81 -7.81 -10.48 5.57
CA PHE A 81 -9.25 -10.58 5.35
C PHE A 81 -9.96 -10.26 6.66
N ALA A 82 -11.00 -9.44 6.58
CA ALA A 82 -11.82 -8.99 7.68
C ALA A 82 -13.30 -8.95 7.25
N GLU A 83 -14.21 -8.78 8.21
CA GLU A 83 -15.65 -8.77 7.96
C GLU A 83 -16.09 -7.76 6.89
N LYS A 84 -15.39 -6.62 6.80
CA LYS A 84 -15.72 -5.50 5.90
C LYS A 84 -14.77 -5.38 4.70
N GLY A 85 -14.10 -6.48 4.33
CA GLY A 85 -13.18 -6.52 3.20
C GLY A 85 -11.76 -6.94 3.60
N GLY A 86 -10.78 -6.59 2.79
CA GLY A 86 -9.40 -7.02 3.01
C GLY A 86 -8.36 -6.06 2.47
N ALA A 87 -7.10 -6.38 2.72
CA ALA A 87 -5.96 -5.62 2.22
C ALA A 87 -4.86 -6.57 1.73
N ILE A 88 -4.18 -6.20 0.66
CA ILE A 88 -2.98 -6.87 0.18
C ILE A 88 -1.82 -5.91 0.37
N LEU A 89 -0.81 -6.34 1.12
CA LEU A 89 0.43 -5.60 1.31
C LEU A 89 1.52 -6.32 0.52
N CYS A 90 2.14 -5.63 -0.41
CA CYS A 90 3.24 -6.15 -1.22
C CYS A 90 4.51 -5.40 -0.86
N SER A 91 5.61 -6.14 -0.70
CA SER A 91 6.95 -5.54 -0.67
C SER A 91 7.28 -4.96 -2.05
N GLY A 92 8.01 -3.84 -2.09
CA GLY A 92 8.42 -3.18 -3.33
C GLY A 92 9.60 -3.84 -4.06
N LYS A 93 10.06 -5.01 -3.58
CA LYS A 93 11.14 -5.80 -4.19
C LYS A 93 10.60 -6.89 -5.11
#